data_AF-A0A3C2BEI0-F1
#
_entry.id   AF-A0A3C2BEI0-F1
#
_cell.length_a   1.000
_cell.length_b   1.000
_cell.length_c   1.000
_cell.angle_alpha   90.00
_cell.angle_beta   90.00
_cell.angle_gamma   90.00
#
_symmetry.space_group_name_H-M   'P 1'
#
loop_
_entity.id
_entity.type
_entity.pdbx_description
1 polymer ?
#
loop_
_entity_poly.entity_id
_entity_poly.type
_entity_poly.pdbx_seq_one_letter_code
_entity_poly.pdbx_strand_id
1 'polypeptide(L)' 'MVIVADDSSDNTKKNFKNMCEFYKIPVYFFSNKEELGHAIGKEFRASLAILDEGFKKSIEKHFM' A
#
# COMPACT_ATOMS: atom_id res chain seq x y z
N MET A 1 -1.00 1.49 -8.09
CA MET A 1 -1.72 1.19 -6.82
C MET A 1 -0.78 1.46 -5.66
N VAL A 2 -1.30 1.86 -4.51
CA VAL A 2 -0.53 2.06 -3.27
C VAL A 2 -1.05 1.12 -2.18
N ILE A 3 -0.13 0.51 -1.43
CA ILE A 3 -0.44 -0.26 -0.22
C ILE A 3 0.23 0.45 0.95
N VAL A 4 -0.52 0.67 2.03
CA VAL A 4 -0.04 1.29 3.27
C VAL A 4 -0.23 0.28 4.40
N ALA A 5 0.77 0.15 5.27
CA ALA A 5 0.70 -0.71 6.43
C ALA A 5 -0.43 -0.27 7.36
N ASP A 6 -1.23 -1.22 7.85
CA ASP A 6 -2.38 -0.95 8.71
C ASP A 6 -1.99 -0.50 10.12
N ASP A 7 -0.77 -0.79 10.57
CA ASP A 7 -0.20 -0.23 11.80
C ASP A 7 0.49 1.14 11.57
N SER A 8 0.32 1.76 10.40
CA SER A 8 0.75 3.15 10.15
C SER A 8 -0.11 4.14 10.95
N SER A 9 0.48 5.27 11.33
CA SER A 9 -0.25 6.32 12.05
C SER A 9 -1.46 6.84 11.28
N ASP A 10 -2.50 7.30 11.98
CA ASP A 10 -3.70 7.88 11.36
C ASP A 10 -3.35 9.04 10.43
N ASN A 11 -2.36 9.87 10.81
CA ASN A 11 -1.89 10.96 9.96
C ASN A 11 -1.28 10.44 8.65
N THR A 12 -0.47 9.38 8.70
CA THR A 12 0.07 8.72 7.51
C THR A 12 -1.06 8.15 6.64
N LYS A 13 -2.00 7.41 7.23
CA LYS A 13 -3.13 6.82 6.50
C LYS A 13 -3.96 7.90 5.81
N LYS A 14 -4.29 8.99 6.52
CA LYS A 14 -5.02 10.14 5.99
C LYS A 14 -4.28 10.81 4.84
N ASN A 15 -2.98 11.05 4.98
CA ASN A 15 -2.17 11.68 3.92
C ASN A 15 -2.16 10.84 2.64
N PHE A 16 -1.89 9.53 2.75
CA PHE A 16 -1.91 8.64 1.58
C PHE A 16 -3.31 8.52 0.97
N LYS A 17 -4.37 8.42 1.80
CA LYS A 17 -5.75 8.41 1.32
C LYS A 17 -6.07 9.66 0.50
N ASN A 18 -5.79 10.85 1.05
CA ASN A 18 -6.07 12.13 0.39
C ASN A 18 -5.31 12.25 -0.94
N MET A 19 -4.02 11.91 -0.97
CA MET A 19 -3.22 11.96 -2.20
C MET A 19 -3.76 10.98 -3.25
N CYS A 20 -4.02 9.73 -2.84
CA CYS A 20 -4.48 8.70 -3.77
C CYS A 20 -5.88 9.01 -4.30
N GLU A 21 -6.77 9.56 -3.49
CA GLU A 21 -8.09 10.02 -3.91
C GLU A 21 -7.99 11.16 -4.93
N PHE A 22 -7.14 12.16 -4.68
CA PHE A 22 -6.91 13.27 -5.61
C PHE A 22 -6.39 12.79 -6.97
N TYR A 23 -5.41 11.88 -6.99
CA TYR A 23 -4.84 11.33 -8.23
C TYR A 23 -5.64 10.14 -8.80
N LYS A 24 -6.76 9.74 -8.18
CA LYS A 24 -7.59 8.59 -8.55
C LYS A 24 -6.80 7.27 -8.63
N ILE A 25 -5.86 7.10 -7.70
CA ILE A 25 -5.06 5.88 -7.55
C ILE A 25 -5.69 5.01 -6.44
N PRO A 26 -5.88 3.69 -6.65
CA PRO A 26 -6.31 2.80 -5.57
C PRO A 26 -5.30 2.75 -4.42
N VAL A 27 -5.80 2.88 -3.20
CA VAL A 27 -5.04 2.75 -1.95
C VAL A 27 -5.64 1.67 -1.08
N TYR A 28 -4.80 0.77 -0.57
CA TYR A 28 -5.20 -0.33 0.32
C TYR A 28 -4.43 -0.23 1.63
N PHE A 29 -5.12 -0.48 2.75
CA PHE A 29 -4.51 -0.61 4.07
C PHE A 29 -4.43 -2.10 4.39
N PHE A 30 -3.21 -2.63 4.57
CA PHE A 30 -3.01 -4.08 4.69
C PHE A 30 -1.77 -4.42 5.51
N SER A 31 -1.90 -5.43 6.38
CA SER A 31 -0.82 -6.01 7.20
C SER A 31 -0.06 -4.95 8.04
N ASN A 32 1.11 -5.28 8.59
CA ASN A 32 1.95 -4.40 9.39
C ASN A 32 3.25 -4.01 8.63
N LYS A 33 4.00 -3.02 9.14
CA LYS A 33 5.22 -2.52 8.48
C LYS A 33 6.29 -3.59 8.30
N GLU A 34 6.37 -4.54 9.23
CA GLU A 34 7.38 -5.61 9.22
C GLU A 34 7.10 -6.59 8.08
N GLU A 35 5.88 -7.13 8.03
CA GLU A 35 5.45 -8.04 6.97
C GLU A 35 5.52 -7.39 5.59
N LEU A 36 5.10 -6.12 5.47
CA LEU A 36 5.24 -5.35 4.22
C LEU A 36 6.70 -5.14 3.82
N GLY A 37 7.58 -4.87 4.79
CA GLY A 37 9.02 -4.77 4.56
C GLY A 37 9.56 -6.09 4.04
N HIS A 38 9.34 -7.18 4.79
CA HIS A 38 9.87 -8.50 4.49
C HIS A 38 9.38 -9.02 3.13
N ALA A 39 8.12 -8.74 2.76
CA ALA A 39 7.57 -9.11 1.46
C ALA A 39 8.34 -8.52 0.26
N ILE A 40 9.10 -7.43 0.46
CA ILE A 40 9.95 -6.82 -0.58
C ILE A 40 11.45 -6.88 -0.25
N GLY A 41 11.86 -7.75 0.66
CA GLY A 41 13.27 -7.90 1.06
C GLY A 41 13.83 -6.69 1.81
N LYS A 42 13.00 -6.01 2.60
CA LYS A 42 13.37 -4.92 3.52
C LYS A 42 12.97 -5.29 4.95
N GLU A 43 13.55 -4.62 5.92
CA GLU A 43 13.22 -4.86 7.34
C GLU A 43 11.82 -4.32 7.68
N PHE A 44 11.55 -3.05 7.31
CA PHE A 44 10.25 -2.41 7.55
C PHE A 44 9.87 -1.47 6.40
N ARG A 45 8.57 -1.43 6.05
CA ARG A 45 7.99 -0.41 5.16
C ARG A 45 6.58 -0.01 5.56
N ALA A 46 6.38 1.29 5.73
CA ALA A 46 5.06 1.88 5.99
C ALA A 46 4.15 1.92 4.75
N SER A 47 4.72 1.95 3.55
CA SER A 47 3.95 1.93 2.31
C SER A 47 4.78 1.46 1.13
N LEU A 48 4.09 1.03 0.08
CA LEU A 48 4.62 0.54 -1.18
C LEU A 48 3.77 1.05 -2.34
N ALA A 49 4.41 1.37 -3.46
CA ALA A 49 3.72 1.69 -4.70
C ALA A 49 4.02 0.61 -5.74
N ILE A 50 2.96 0.07 -6.34
CA ILE A 50 3.04 -0.86 -7.46
C ILE A 50 2.77 -0.07 -8.73
N LEU A 51 3.81 0.03 -9.55
CA LEU A 51 3.83 0.82 -10.80
C LEU A 51 3.55 -0.03 -12.04
N ASP A 52 3.84 -1.33 -11.97
CA ASP A 52 3.54 -2.25 -13.06
C ASP A 52 2.04 -2.62 -13.06
N GLU A 53 1.39 -2.41 -14.19
CA GLU A 53 -0.05 -2.63 -14.36
C GLU A 53 -0.44 -4.12 -14.33
N GLY A 54 0.42 -5.01 -14.83
CA GLY A 54 0.18 -6.45 -14.81
C GLY A 54 0.24 -6.99 -13.38
N PHE A 55 1.26 -6.60 -12.63
CA PHE A 55 1.43 -6.97 -11.24
C PHE A 55 0.33 -6.38 -10.35
N LYS A 56 -0.05 -5.11 -10.58
CA LYS A 56 -1.20 -4.48 -9.92
C LYS A 56 -2.46 -5.34 -10.09
N LYS A 57 -2.83 -5.68 -11.33
CA LYS A 57 -4.02 -6.48 -11.62
C LYS A 57 -3.97 -7.86 -10.99
N SER A 58 -2.79 -8.48 -10.89
CA SER A 58 -2.63 -9.77 -10.23
C SER A 58 -2.89 -9.67 -8.72
N ILE A 59 -2.42 -8.60 -8.08
CA ILE A 59 -2.62 -8.37 -6.64
C ILE A 59 -4.05 -7.96 -6.33
N GLU A 60 -4.67 -7.10 -7.14
CA GLU A 60 -6.06 -6.65 -6.94
C GLU A 60 -7.04 -7.82 -6.87
N LYS A 61 -6.79 -8.93 -7.58
CA LYS A 61 -7.59 -10.17 -7.48
C LYS A 61 -7.60 -10.83 -6.10
N HIS A 62 -6.61 -10.54 -5.25
CA HIS A 62 -6.51 -11.08 -3.89
C HIS A 62 -7.13 -10.14 -2.84
N PHE A 63 -7.44 -8.89 -3.22
CA PHE A 63 -8.12 -7.91 -2.38
C PHE A 63 -9.64 -7.85 -2.63
N MET A 64 -10.15 -8.60 -3.61
CA MET A 64 -11.57 -8.71 -3.98
C MET A 64 -12.22 -9.96 -3.39
#